data_AF-A0A8H4K7X7-F1
#
_entry.id   AF-A0A8H4K7X7-F1
#
_cell.length_a   1.000
_cell.length_b   1.000
_cell.length_c   1.000
_cell.angle_alpha   90.00
_cell.angle_beta   90.00
_cell.angle_gamma   90.00
#
_symmetry.space_group_name_H-M   'P 1'
#
loop_
_entity.id
_entity.type
_entity.pdbx_description
1 polymer ?
#
loop_
_entity_poly.entity_id
_entity_poly.type
_entity_poly.pdbx_seq_one_letter_code
_entity_poly.pdbx_strand_id
1 'polypeptide(L)'
;MSRVGTRHIGNICHRCAFTPAPTIANQAFVSGTLLAAIRHSRRITIKGPRARWAATASTYPDLNIQPADADKVPRQLTDPTQLANIVESTKEKFLATDGIPAKQLTTAALETCLKAAQALQPQIHRAEAQSRTSTSKLMELGAERTGQRPNSMDPQLVDSVKKISYSAYAIISQPNVEITPAFLELYVAIQASLGRPESLPAVFEMFATKKKPVVKNGVVQYVASNPNAAVKAIEKGVADMALQTAIDAKNLDSALGVVEASFSLPAFKRQKLIKHSTTPALALGSLPFGIFGLASAYAAYWQNTMDISTATGLGVAGISGYFLVVGSMGMIAKLSNKDQMKRVTWAPGTPLRLRWLREEERAAMDKIACAWGFKEPWRHGEESGPEWEGLKEYMGYRQMILDRVEFMEGMS
;
A
#
# COMPACT_ATOMS: atom_id res chain seq x y z
N MET A 1 26.61 -53.88 -51.30
CA MET A 1 26.28 -52.48 -50.93
C MET A 1 24.93 -52.48 -50.25
N SER A 2 24.98 -52.35 -48.92
CA SER A 2 23.91 -52.69 -47.98
C SER A 2 22.97 -51.50 -47.77
N ARG A 3 21.66 -51.71 -47.95
CA ARG A 3 20.63 -50.71 -47.61
C ARG A 3 20.09 -50.98 -46.21
N VAL A 4 20.31 -50.00 -45.35
CA VAL A 4 19.96 -49.95 -43.93
C VAL A 4 18.44 -49.82 -43.77
N GLY A 5 17.83 -50.74 -43.02
CA GLY A 5 16.45 -50.63 -42.55
C GLY A 5 16.38 -49.77 -41.28
N THR A 6 15.51 -48.76 -41.31
CA THR A 6 15.23 -47.90 -40.16
C THR A 6 14.19 -48.56 -39.25
N ARG A 7 14.58 -48.66 -37.97
CA ARG A 7 13.81 -49.23 -36.86
C ARG A 7 12.66 -48.31 -36.45
N HIS A 8 11.49 -48.92 -36.26
CA HIS A 8 10.35 -48.41 -35.52
C HIS A 8 10.65 -48.35 -34.01
N ILE A 9 10.64 -47.16 -33.40
CA ILE A 9 10.34 -46.95 -31.97
C ILE A 9 9.71 -45.55 -31.83
N GLY A 10 8.51 -45.48 -31.23
CA GLY A 10 7.87 -44.22 -30.87
C GLY A 10 6.39 -44.37 -30.54
N ASN A 11 6.08 -44.97 -29.39
CA ASN A 11 4.73 -45.08 -28.85
C ASN A 11 4.17 -43.69 -28.48
N ILE A 12 3.21 -43.21 -29.26
CA ILE A 12 2.38 -42.03 -28.93
C ILE A 12 1.03 -42.52 -28.39
N CYS A 13 0.65 -41.94 -27.26
CA CYS A 13 -0.51 -42.32 -26.46
C CYS A 13 -1.83 -42.10 -27.21
N HIS A 14 -2.53 -43.19 -27.55
CA HIS A 14 -3.82 -43.22 -28.26
C HIS A 14 -5.04 -42.86 -27.38
N ARG A 15 -4.90 -41.96 -26.40
CA ARG A 15 -6.00 -41.57 -25.48
C ARG A 15 -6.42 -40.10 -25.49
N CYS A 16 -5.93 -39.29 -26.44
CA CYS A 16 -6.36 -37.89 -26.59
C CYS A 16 -7.03 -37.57 -27.94
N ALA A 17 -7.41 -38.58 -28.72
CA ALA A 17 -8.22 -38.38 -29.91
C ALA A 17 -9.71 -38.57 -29.57
N PHE A 18 -10.53 -37.58 -29.95
CA PHE A 18 -11.99 -37.49 -29.86
C PHE A 18 -12.61 -36.93 -28.57
N THR A 19 -12.74 -35.61 -28.52
CA THR A 19 -14.01 -34.96 -28.13
C THR A 19 -14.31 -33.81 -29.11
N PRO A 20 -15.42 -33.85 -29.87
CA PRO A 20 -15.81 -32.78 -30.77
C PRO A 20 -16.32 -31.56 -29.99
N ALA A 21 -15.96 -30.36 -30.46
CA ALA A 21 -16.43 -29.08 -29.96
C ALA A 21 -17.95 -28.92 -30.15
N PRO A 22 -18.69 -28.32 -29.20
CA PRO A 22 -20.08 -27.98 -29.43
C PRO A 22 -20.18 -26.81 -30.43
N THR A 23 -20.91 -27.07 -31.50
CA THR A 23 -21.31 -26.13 -32.55
C THR A 23 -22.18 -25.02 -31.98
N ILE A 24 -21.80 -23.77 -32.28
CA ILE A 24 -22.62 -22.58 -32.08
C ILE A 24 -23.75 -22.64 -33.13
N ALA A 25 -24.92 -23.08 -32.69
CA ALA A 25 -26.14 -23.01 -33.49
C ALA A 25 -26.80 -21.65 -33.27
N ASN A 26 -26.90 -20.88 -34.36
CA ASN A 26 -27.82 -19.76 -34.51
C ASN A 26 -29.23 -20.20 -34.11
N GLN A 27 -29.80 -19.59 -33.07
CA GLN A 27 -31.24 -19.63 -32.84
C GLN A 27 -31.78 -18.22 -32.68
N ALA A 28 -32.75 -17.96 -33.54
CA ALA A 28 -33.39 -16.70 -33.80
C ALA A 28 -34.19 -16.18 -32.60
N PHE A 29 -34.26 -14.86 -32.55
CA PHE A 29 -35.28 -14.08 -31.86
C PHE A 29 -36.67 -14.68 -32.09
N VAL A 30 -37.34 -15.07 -31.00
CA VAL A 30 -38.80 -15.21 -30.97
C VAL A 30 -39.32 -14.28 -29.88
N SER A 31 -39.99 -13.24 -30.34
CA SER A 31 -40.80 -12.32 -29.56
C SER A 31 -41.93 -13.07 -28.85
N GLY A 32 -42.01 -12.93 -27.53
CA GLY A 32 -43.07 -13.50 -26.70
C GLY A 32 -43.49 -12.51 -25.63
N THR A 33 -44.59 -11.82 -25.88
CA THR A 33 -45.31 -10.92 -24.99
C THR A 33 -45.69 -11.59 -23.67
N LEU A 34 -45.39 -10.96 -22.52
CA LEU A 34 -46.17 -11.10 -21.30
C LEU A 34 -46.27 -9.74 -20.58
N LEU A 35 -47.41 -9.08 -20.76
CA LEU A 35 -47.97 -8.12 -19.82
C LEU A 35 -48.67 -8.91 -18.71
N ALA A 36 -48.26 -8.73 -17.45
CA ALA A 36 -49.18 -8.68 -16.31
C ALA A 36 -48.43 -8.28 -15.03
N ALA A 37 -48.79 -7.09 -14.53
CA ALA A 37 -48.93 -6.66 -13.14
C ALA A 37 -48.07 -7.31 -12.04
N ILE A 38 -47.33 -6.47 -11.31
CA ILE A 38 -47.54 -6.26 -9.86
C ILE A 38 -47.13 -4.82 -9.52
N ARG A 39 -48.07 -4.09 -8.94
CA ARG A 39 -47.86 -2.82 -8.22
C ARG A 39 -47.29 -3.16 -6.84
N HIS A 40 -46.16 -2.55 -6.46
CA HIS A 40 -46.09 -1.81 -5.20
C HIS A 40 -44.85 -0.91 -5.14
N SER A 41 -45.14 0.38 -5.06
CA SER A 41 -44.25 1.49 -4.74
C SER A 41 -43.51 1.27 -3.41
N ARG A 42 -42.18 1.36 -3.45
CA ARG A 42 -41.39 1.89 -2.34
C ARG A 42 -40.45 2.97 -2.87
N ARG A 43 -40.73 4.22 -2.48
CA ARG A 43 -39.79 5.34 -2.60
C ARG A 43 -38.49 4.97 -1.91
N ILE A 44 -37.41 4.84 -2.67
CA ILE A 44 -36.05 4.82 -2.15
C ILE A 44 -35.53 6.25 -2.25
N THR A 45 -35.50 6.94 -1.11
CA THR A 45 -34.88 8.25 -0.97
C THR A 45 -33.37 8.08 -1.01
N ILE A 46 -32.75 8.47 -2.14
CA ILE A 46 -31.29 8.53 -2.28
C ILE A 46 -30.80 9.74 -1.46
N LYS A 47 -30.21 9.48 -0.29
CA LYS A 47 -29.42 10.47 0.45
C LYS A 47 -27.95 10.31 0.01
N GLY A 48 -27.36 11.39 -0.47
CA GLY A 48 -25.95 11.46 -0.89
C GLY A 48 -24.98 11.14 0.25
N PRO A 49 -23.71 10.81 -0.07
CA PRO A 49 -22.73 10.44 0.93
C PRO A 49 -22.26 11.70 1.67
N ARG A 50 -22.82 11.92 2.86
CA ARG A 50 -22.19 12.74 3.89
C ARG A 50 -21.46 11.82 4.86
N ALA A 51 -20.21 12.18 5.13
CA ALA A 51 -19.32 11.60 6.13
C ALA A 51 -20.08 11.18 7.40
N ARG A 52 -19.80 9.96 7.89
CA ARG A 52 -20.29 9.51 9.19
C ARG A 52 -19.16 8.82 9.95
N TRP A 53 -18.52 9.63 10.79
CA TRP A 53 -18.04 9.17 12.08
C TRP A 53 -19.28 8.80 12.90
N ALA A 54 -19.36 7.55 13.36
CA ALA A 54 -20.25 7.14 14.42
C ALA A 54 -19.66 5.89 15.09
N ALA A 55 -19.12 6.10 16.29
CA ALA A 55 -18.74 5.05 17.20
C ALA A 55 -19.99 4.21 17.53
N THR A 56 -19.97 2.93 17.17
CA THR A 56 -20.95 1.98 17.69
C THR A 56 -20.48 1.54 19.08
N ALA A 57 -21.09 2.12 20.12
CA ALA A 57 -21.05 1.56 21.45
C ALA A 57 -21.74 0.19 21.43
N SER A 58 -21.02 -0.84 21.84
CA SER A 58 -21.49 -2.22 21.93
C SER A 58 -21.73 -2.55 23.39
N THR A 59 -22.98 -2.91 23.71
CA THR A 59 -23.47 -3.33 25.02
C THR A 59 -22.96 -4.73 25.36
N TYR A 60 -21.95 -4.82 26.22
CA TYR A 60 -21.58 -6.01 26.99
C TYR A 60 -21.47 -5.60 28.47
N PRO A 61 -21.75 -6.49 29.44
CA PRO A 61 -21.73 -6.12 30.84
C PRO A 61 -20.31 -5.74 31.27
N ASP A 62 -20.21 -4.56 31.88
CA ASP A 62 -19.02 -3.95 32.44
C ASP A 62 -18.32 -4.88 33.45
N LEU A 63 -17.18 -5.44 33.04
CA LEU A 63 -16.07 -5.63 33.98
C LEU A 63 -15.29 -4.33 34.00
N ASN A 64 -15.67 -3.48 34.95
CA ASN A 64 -15.07 -2.18 35.26
C ASN A 64 -13.58 -2.35 35.65
N ILE A 65 -12.70 -2.41 34.65
CA ILE A 65 -11.28 -2.13 34.81
C ILE A 65 -11.05 -0.80 34.11
N GLN A 66 -11.15 0.28 34.90
CA GLN A 66 -10.71 1.61 34.49
C GLN A 66 -9.23 1.55 34.09
N PRO A 67 -8.84 1.97 32.86
CA PRO A 67 -7.44 2.21 32.56
C PRO A 67 -7.00 3.48 33.29
N ALA A 68 -6.51 3.33 34.51
CA ALA A 68 -6.13 4.43 35.41
C ALA A 68 -4.91 5.27 34.98
N ASP A 69 -4.32 5.00 33.80
CA ASP A 69 -3.01 5.53 33.42
C ASP A 69 -2.96 6.24 32.04
N ALA A 70 -4.05 6.27 31.25
CA ALA A 70 -4.04 6.98 29.95
C ALA A 70 -3.97 8.52 30.10
N ASP A 71 -4.43 9.05 31.25
CA ASP A 71 -4.40 10.47 31.62
C ASP A 71 -3.15 10.88 32.42
N LYS A 72 -2.26 9.93 32.76
CA LYS A 72 -1.04 10.19 33.56
C LYS A 72 0.23 10.20 32.72
N VAL A 73 0.19 10.76 31.52
CA VAL A 73 1.41 11.28 30.89
C VAL A 73 1.34 12.80 31.00
N PRO A 74 1.97 13.41 32.03
CA PRO A 74 2.06 14.86 32.11
C PRO A 74 2.71 15.36 30.82
N ARG A 75 2.15 16.42 30.24
CA ARG A 75 2.67 17.12 29.05
C ARG A 75 4.08 17.73 29.24
N GLN A 76 4.78 17.39 30.32
CA GLN A 76 6.02 17.99 30.82
C GLN A 76 6.93 16.98 31.54
N LEU A 77 6.91 15.69 31.23
CA LEU A 77 8.03 14.81 31.63
C LEU A 77 9.15 14.94 30.60
N THR A 78 10.11 15.82 30.87
CA THR A 78 11.25 16.12 29.99
C THR A 78 12.37 15.07 30.08
N ASP A 79 12.31 14.18 31.07
CA ASP A 79 13.33 13.17 31.34
C ASP A 79 13.10 11.91 30.49
N PRO A 80 14.01 11.56 29.55
CA PRO A 80 13.85 10.43 28.65
C PRO A 80 13.76 9.08 29.38
N THR A 81 14.40 8.96 30.54
CA THR A 81 14.46 7.71 31.31
C THR A 81 13.12 7.40 31.98
N GLN A 82 12.44 8.41 32.50
CA GLN A 82 11.14 8.26 33.15
C GLN A 82 10.06 7.88 32.14
N LEU A 83 10.11 8.45 30.93
CA LEU A 83 9.22 8.08 29.83
C LEU A 83 9.42 6.62 29.40
N ALA A 84 10.67 6.16 29.29
CA ALA A 84 10.98 4.78 28.97
C ALA A 84 10.41 3.82 30.04
N ASN A 85 10.58 4.14 31.32
CA ASN A 85 10.07 3.31 32.43
C ASN A 85 8.53 3.25 32.46
N ILE A 86 7.84 4.36 32.14
CA ILE A 86 6.37 4.36 32.03
C ILE A 86 5.90 3.41 30.91
N VAL A 87 6.56 3.48 29.76
CA VAL A 87 6.26 2.60 28.62
C VAL A 87 6.54 1.13 28.96
N GLU A 88 7.66 0.83 29.64
CA GLU A 88 7.99 -0.51 30.10
C GLU A 88 6.96 -1.04 31.10
N SER A 89 6.54 -0.24 32.08
CA SER A 89 5.49 -0.64 33.04
C SER A 89 4.15 -0.89 32.34
N THR A 90 3.84 -0.13 31.29
CA THR A 90 2.62 -0.32 30.49
C THR A 90 2.70 -1.61 29.69
N LYS A 91 3.87 -1.92 29.11
CA LYS A 91 4.15 -3.19 28.43
C LYS A 91 4.01 -4.37 29.38
N GLU A 92 4.57 -4.30 30.59
CA GLU A 92 4.47 -5.37 31.58
C GLU A 92 3.02 -5.63 32.01
N LYS A 93 2.25 -4.56 32.29
CA LYS A 93 0.81 -4.64 32.57
C LYS A 93 0.05 -5.30 31.41
N PHE A 94 0.41 -4.96 30.17
CA PHE A 94 -0.20 -5.52 28.97
C PHE A 94 0.16 -7.00 28.77
N LEU A 95 1.41 -7.39 29.07
CA LEU A 95 1.86 -8.79 29.02
C LEU A 95 1.25 -9.65 30.14
N ALA A 96 1.00 -9.07 31.31
CA ALA A 96 0.38 -9.75 32.44
C ALA A 96 -1.14 -9.97 32.26
N THR A 97 -1.75 -9.35 31.25
CA THR A 97 -3.18 -9.55 30.97
C THR A 97 -3.39 -10.84 30.20
N ASP A 98 -3.81 -11.90 30.90
CA ASP A 98 -4.10 -13.21 30.29
C ASP A 98 -5.42 -13.17 29.49
N GLY A 99 -5.32 -13.23 28.15
CA GLY A 99 -6.47 -13.31 27.26
C GLY A 99 -6.24 -12.64 25.89
N ILE A 100 -7.29 -12.57 25.07
CA ILE A 100 -7.27 -11.70 23.87
C ILE A 100 -7.45 -10.26 24.37
N PRO A 101 -6.43 -9.40 24.27
CA PRO A 101 -6.54 -8.04 24.77
C PRO A 101 -7.64 -7.29 24.02
N ALA A 102 -8.46 -6.56 24.76
CA ALA A 102 -9.46 -5.69 24.16
C ALA A 102 -8.78 -4.67 23.25
N LYS A 103 -9.38 -4.40 22.08
CA LYS A 103 -8.84 -3.46 21.09
C LYS A 103 -8.52 -2.08 21.68
N GLN A 104 -9.29 -1.66 22.68
CA GLN A 104 -9.12 -0.39 23.39
C GLN A 104 -7.88 -0.36 24.29
N LEU A 105 -7.49 -1.50 24.88
CA LEU A 105 -6.27 -1.59 25.69
C LEU A 105 -5.03 -1.51 24.80
N THR A 106 -5.06 -2.18 23.64
CA THR A 106 -3.96 -2.09 22.67
C THR A 106 -3.80 -0.68 22.09
N THR A 107 -4.90 0.04 21.80
CA THR A 107 -4.81 1.43 21.33
C THR A 107 -4.26 2.33 22.41
N ALA A 108 -4.77 2.25 23.64
CA ALA A 108 -4.29 3.07 24.75
C ALA A 108 -2.79 2.85 25.02
N ALA A 109 -2.32 1.59 24.99
CA ALA A 109 -0.90 1.28 25.17
C ALA A 109 -0.03 1.87 24.05
N LEU A 110 -0.45 1.74 22.79
CA LEU A 110 0.28 2.32 21.64
C LEU A 110 0.23 3.85 21.65
N GLU A 111 -0.87 4.46 22.06
CA GLU A 111 -1.00 5.92 22.20
C GLU A 111 -0.07 6.46 23.29
N THR A 112 0.10 5.74 24.41
CA THR A 112 1.09 6.08 25.43
C THR A 112 2.51 6.05 24.87
N CYS A 113 2.85 5.02 24.08
CA CYS A 113 4.13 4.96 23.38
C CYS A 113 4.32 6.12 22.40
N LEU A 114 3.27 6.50 21.66
CA LEU A 114 3.29 7.61 20.72
C LEU A 114 3.50 8.95 21.42
N LYS A 115 2.77 9.22 22.51
CA LYS A 115 2.93 10.44 23.31
C LYS A 115 4.36 10.54 23.86
N ALA A 116 4.93 9.43 24.34
CA ALA A 116 6.31 9.38 24.82
C ALA A 116 7.31 9.65 23.68
N ALA A 117 7.10 9.05 22.51
CA ALA A 117 7.97 9.24 21.35
C ALA A 117 7.92 10.69 20.80
N GLN A 118 6.74 11.30 20.74
CA GLN A 118 6.57 12.70 20.36
C GLN A 118 7.24 13.66 21.35
N ALA A 119 7.24 13.36 22.66
CA ALA A 119 7.95 14.16 23.64
C ALA A 119 9.47 14.11 23.45
N LEU A 120 10.00 13.01 22.93
CA LEU A 120 11.44 12.82 22.65
C LEU A 120 11.89 13.39 21.31
N GLN A 121 10.98 13.52 20.35
CA GLN A 121 11.27 14.04 19.00
C GLN A 121 12.08 15.36 18.98
N PRO A 122 11.77 16.41 19.76
CA PRO A 122 12.57 17.63 19.76
C PRO A 122 14.00 17.42 20.30
N GLN A 123 14.20 16.45 21.19
CA GLN A 123 15.54 16.12 21.71
C GLN A 123 16.36 15.36 20.66
N ILE A 124 15.72 14.45 19.92
CA ILE A 124 16.34 13.73 18.80
C ILE A 124 16.76 14.71 17.71
N HIS A 125 15.87 15.60 17.25
CA HIS A 125 16.22 16.58 16.22
C HIS A 125 17.32 17.56 16.66
N ARG A 126 17.36 17.95 17.95
CA ARG A 126 18.46 18.76 18.50
C ARG A 126 19.77 17.99 18.46
N ALA A 127 19.77 16.73 18.87
CA ALA A 127 20.96 15.89 18.84
C ALA A 127 21.46 15.63 17.41
N GLU A 128 20.55 15.43 16.45
CA GLU A 128 20.88 15.30 15.02
C GLU A 128 21.42 16.60 14.42
N ALA A 129 20.85 17.76 14.79
CA ALA A 129 21.34 19.05 14.33
C ALA A 129 22.75 19.35 14.87
N GLN A 130 23.00 19.02 16.14
CA GLN A 130 24.30 19.14 16.78
C GLN A 130 25.33 18.21 16.13
N SER A 131 24.97 16.95 15.83
CA SER A 131 25.87 16.02 15.15
C SER A 131 26.21 16.51 13.74
N ARG A 132 25.22 16.98 12.97
CA ARG A 132 25.43 17.54 11.63
C ARG A 132 26.35 18.77 11.62
N THR A 133 26.14 19.71 12.55
CA THR A 133 26.98 20.91 12.69
C THR A 133 28.41 20.57 13.10
N SER A 134 28.57 19.52 13.90
CA SER A 134 29.90 19.03 14.30
C SER A 134 30.61 18.36 13.12
N THR A 135 29.91 17.55 12.33
CA THR A 135 30.49 16.92 11.12
C THR A 135 30.87 17.93 10.04
N SER A 136 30.07 18.98 9.82
CA SER A 136 30.40 20.03 8.84
C SER A 136 31.62 20.83 9.28
N LYS A 137 31.72 21.18 10.57
CA LYS A 137 32.89 21.85 11.14
C LYS A 137 34.15 21.00 11.05
N LEU A 138 34.05 19.67 11.18
CA LEU A 138 35.21 18.77 11.04
C LEU A 138 35.65 18.56 9.59
N MET A 139 34.72 18.53 8.64
CA MET A 139 35.08 18.55 7.21
C MET A 139 35.73 19.89 6.82
N GLU A 140 35.24 20.99 7.37
CA GLU A 140 35.80 22.34 7.15
C GLU A 140 37.17 22.52 7.82
N LEU A 141 37.40 21.87 8.98
CA LEU A 141 38.67 21.91 9.70
C LEU A 141 39.70 20.88 9.24
N GLY A 142 39.38 20.03 8.25
CA GLY A 142 40.33 19.05 7.69
C GLY A 142 41.04 18.25 8.78
N ALA A 143 40.30 17.46 9.56
CA ALA A 143 40.82 16.81 10.77
C ALA A 143 41.97 15.82 10.48
N GLU A 144 43.20 16.34 10.51
CA GLU A 144 44.39 15.57 10.84
C GLU A 144 44.26 15.05 12.28
N ARG A 145 44.30 13.71 12.39
CA ARG A 145 45.04 13.02 13.44
C ARG A 145 44.64 13.36 14.89
N THR A 146 43.48 12.89 15.34
CA THR A 146 43.29 12.40 16.73
C THR A 146 41.99 11.60 16.83
N GLY A 147 42.08 10.36 17.33
CA GLY A 147 41.03 9.34 17.27
C GLY A 147 39.85 9.51 18.23
N GLN A 148 39.31 10.72 18.42
CA GLN A 148 38.04 10.91 19.13
C GLN A 148 36.94 11.26 18.13
N ARG A 149 36.15 10.25 17.76
CA ARG A 149 34.89 10.44 17.01
C ARG A 149 33.97 11.32 17.87
N PRO A 150 33.44 12.44 17.35
CA PRO A 150 32.63 13.34 18.14
C PRO A 150 31.27 12.68 18.47
N ASN A 151 30.98 12.65 19.77
CA ASN A 151 29.70 12.48 20.45
C ASN A 151 28.55 11.93 19.58
N SER A 152 28.43 10.60 19.58
CA SER A 152 27.12 9.97 19.39
C SER A 152 26.14 10.59 20.39
N MET A 153 24.88 10.71 20.01
CA MET A 153 23.76 11.08 20.89
C MET A 153 23.96 10.58 22.34
N ASP A 154 23.50 11.37 23.32
CA ASP A 154 23.53 10.98 24.73
C ASP A 154 23.11 9.51 24.87
N PRO A 155 23.98 8.62 25.41
CA PRO A 155 23.70 7.19 25.48
C PRO A 155 22.38 6.88 26.20
N GLN A 156 21.96 7.74 27.15
CA GLN A 156 20.70 7.59 27.86
C GLN A 156 19.48 7.86 26.95
N LEU A 157 19.59 8.83 26.04
CA LEU A 157 18.55 9.14 25.07
C LEU A 157 18.41 7.99 24.05
N VAL A 158 19.53 7.46 23.57
CA VAL A 158 19.55 6.32 22.64
C VAL A 158 18.96 5.07 23.28
N ASP A 159 19.31 4.78 24.54
CA ASP A 159 18.75 3.64 25.28
C ASP A 159 17.23 3.80 25.50
N SER A 160 16.78 4.99 25.86
CA SER A 160 15.35 5.28 26.02
C SER A 160 14.56 5.10 24.72
N VAL A 161 15.10 5.58 23.58
CA VAL A 161 14.52 5.37 22.25
C VAL A 161 14.45 3.88 21.89
N LYS A 162 15.51 3.12 22.17
CA LYS A 162 15.56 1.67 21.94
C LYS A 162 14.50 0.94 22.77
N LYS A 163 14.36 1.29 24.05
CA LYS A 163 13.38 0.70 24.97
C LYS A 163 11.94 0.97 24.54
N ILE A 164 11.63 2.19 24.11
CA ILE A 164 10.28 2.55 23.61
C ILE A 164 9.98 1.81 22.31
N SER A 165 10.91 1.80 21.36
CA SER A 165 10.76 1.08 20.09
C SER A 165 10.58 -0.43 20.30
N TYR A 166 11.39 -1.03 21.18
CA TYR A 166 11.29 -2.44 21.55
C TYR A 166 9.98 -2.76 22.27
N SER A 167 9.51 -1.88 23.15
CA SER A 167 8.23 -2.06 23.85
C SER A 167 7.04 -2.02 22.89
N ALA A 168 7.04 -1.07 21.94
CA ALA A 168 6.02 -1.02 20.89
C ALA A 168 6.04 -2.28 20.01
N TYR A 169 7.23 -2.75 19.62
CA TYR A 169 7.39 -3.99 18.86
C TYR A 169 6.93 -5.22 19.66
N ALA A 170 7.27 -5.30 20.94
CA ALA A 170 6.85 -6.39 21.83
C ALA A 170 5.33 -6.46 21.97
N ILE A 171 4.64 -5.32 22.11
CA ILE A 171 3.17 -5.25 22.17
C ILE A 171 2.54 -5.81 20.89
N ILE A 172 3.06 -5.44 19.71
CA ILE A 172 2.48 -5.84 18.41
C ILE A 172 2.81 -7.29 18.04
N SER A 173 3.99 -7.77 18.42
CA SER A 173 4.45 -9.13 18.13
C SER A 173 3.73 -10.21 18.95
N GLN A 174 3.05 -9.85 20.04
CA GLN A 174 2.30 -10.82 20.86
C GLN A 174 1.29 -11.64 20.04
N PRO A 175 1.21 -12.97 20.23
CA PRO A 175 0.34 -13.84 19.43
C PRO A 175 -1.16 -13.52 19.59
N ASN A 176 -1.57 -13.04 20.77
CA ASN A 176 -2.96 -12.77 21.13
C ASN A 176 -3.53 -11.48 20.51
N VAL A 177 -2.69 -10.63 19.92
CA VAL A 177 -3.10 -9.33 19.36
C VAL A 177 -3.41 -9.44 17.87
N GLU A 178 -4.64 -9.12 17.45
CA GLU A 178 -4.94 -8.94 16.02
C GLU A 178 -4.36 -7.60 15.52
N ILE A 179 -3.42 -7.66 14.56
CA ILE A 179 -2.90 -6.44 13.93
C ILE A 179 -3.96 -5.91 12.97
N THR A 180 -4.54 -4.77 13.35
CA THR A 180 -5.51 -3.97 12.57
C THR A 180 -4.74 -2.87 11.81
N PRO A 181 -5.19 -2.41 10.62
CA PRO A 181 -4.53 -1.30 9.90
C PRO A 181 -4.31 -0.05 10.75
N ALA A 182 -5.27 0.31 11.63
CA ALA A 182 -5.10 1.42 12.57
C ALA A 182 -3.91 1.24 13.54
N PHE A 183 -3.62 0.00 13.97
CA PHE A 183 -2.47 -0.25 14.84
C PHE A 183 -1.16 -0.17 14.06
N LEU A 184 -1.19 -0.57 12.78
CA LEU A 184 -0.05 -0.43 11.88
C LEU A 184 0.28 1.04 11.64
N GLU A 185 -0.74 1.88 11.42
CA GLU A 185 -0.60 3.34 11.30
C GLU A 185 0.06 3.96 12.53
N LEU A 186 -0.46 3.64 13.73
CA LEU A 186 0.12 4.12 14.99
C LEU A 186 1.55 3.65 15.17
N TYR A 187 1.86 2.40 14.84
CA TYR A 187 3.22 1.87 14.94
C TYR A 187 4.20 2.58 14.01
N VAL A 188 3.82 2.78 12.74
CA VAL A 188 4.65 3.50 11.78
C VAL A 188 4.85 4.94 12.23
N ALA A 189 3.82 5.61 12.76
CA ALA A 189 3.96 6.95 13.32
C ALA A 189 4.91 7.00 14.53
N ILE A 190 4.87 5.98 15.41
CA ILE A 190 5.82 5.85 16.54
C ILE A 190 7.24 5.71 15.99
N GLN A 191 7.50 4.78 15.08
CA GLN A 191 8.85 4.56 14.53
C GLN A 191 9.33 5.77 13.71
N ALA A 192 8.42 6.49 13.06
CA ALA A 192 8.71 7.74 12.37
C ALA A 192 9.23 8.81 13.33
N SER A 193 8.57 8.97 14.47
CA SER A 193 9.00 9.93 15.49
C SER A 193 10.32 9.55 16.19
N LEU A 194 10.65 8.25 16.22
CA LEU A 194 11.88 7.72 16.82
C LEU A 194 13.06 7.63 15.83
N GLY A 195 12.82 7.73 14.52
CA GLY A 195 13.85 7.65 13.49
C GLY A 195 14.48 6.25 13.32
N ARG A 196 13.79 5.16 13.72
CA ARG A 196 14.32 3.78 13.64
C ARG A 196 13.48 2.90 12.71
N PRO A 197 13.90 2.70 11.44
CA PRO A 197 13.13 1.93 10.46
C PRO A 197 13.38 0.41 10.50
N GLU A 198 14.38 -0.08 11.23
CA GLU A 198 14.85 -1.48 11.18
C GLU A 198 13.75 -2.53 11.43
N SER A 199 12.76 -2.18 12.25
CA SER A 199 11.66 -3.08 12.61
C SER A 199 10.46 -3.00 11.66
N LEU A 200 10.41 -2.02 10.75
CA LEU A 200 9.25 -1.77 9.89
C LEU A 200 8.99 -2.92 8.89
N PRO A 201 9.99 -3.44 8.15
CA PRO A 201 9.76 -4.55 7.23
C PRO A 201 9.20 -5.79 7.95
N ALA A 202 9.78 -6.14 9.09
CA ALA A 202 9.34 -7.29 9.89
C ALA A 202 7.89 -7.17 10.36
N VAL A 203 7.46 -5.99 10.83
CA VAL A 203 6.05 -5.79 11.25
C VAL A 203 5.08 -5.84 10.08
N PHE A 204 5.49 -5.38 8.89
CA PHE A 204 4.67 -5.48 7.67
C PHE A 204 4.49 -6.94 7.23
N GLU A 205 5.54 -7.75 7.30
CA GLU A 205 5.42 -9.20 7.07
C GLU A 205 4.54 -9.89 8.12
N MET A 206 4.66 -9.50 9.40
CA MET A 206 3.77 -9.99 10.45
C MET A 206 2.31 -9.62 10.19
N PHE A 207 2.03 -8.40 9.71
CA PHE A 207 0.65 -7.99 9.41
C PHE A 207 -0.01 -8.90 8.35
N ALA A 208 0.77 -9.34 7.37
CA ALA A 208 0.32 -10.25 6.31
C ALA A 208 0.16 -11.70 6.80
N THR A 209 1.10 -12.20 7.59
CA THR A 209 1.22 -13.63 7.95
C THR A 209 0.53 -14.02 9.26
N LYS A 210 0.35 -13.08 10.19
CA LYS A 210 -0.12 -13.37 11.56
C LYS A 210 -1.53 -13.96 11.57
N LYS A 211 -1.69 -15.04 12.35
CA LYS A 211 -2.96 -15.73 12.56
C LYS A 211 -3.89 -14.88 13.41
N LYS A 212 -5.18 -14.89 13.10
CA LYS A 212 -6.19 -14.14 13.84
C LYS A 212 -6.66 -14.95 15.06
N PRO A 213 -6.49 -14.44 16.28
CA PRO A 213 -7.03 -15.11 17.46
C PRO A 213 -8.55 -14.89 17.52
N VAL A 214 -9.30 -15.98 17.60
CA VAL A 214 -10.77 -15.98 17.70
C VAL A 214 -11.14 -16.84 18.91
N VAL A 215 -11.91 -16.30 19.84
CA VAL A 215 -12.47 -17.11 20.93
C VAL A 215 -13.56 -18.00 20.35
N LYS A 216 -13.35 -19.31 20.34
CA LYS A 216 -14.41 -20.29 20.10
C LYS A 216 -14.51 -21.18 21.32
N ASN A 217 -15.70 -21.25 21.91
CA ASN A 217 -16.00 -22.10 23.08
C ASN A 217 -15.06 -21.86 24.27
N GLY A 218 -14.71 -20.59 24.55
CA GLY A 218 -13.82 -20.24 25.67
C GLY A 218 -12.33 -20.55 25.46
N VAL A 219 -11.95 -21.12 24.30
CA VAL A 219 -10.55 -21.39 23.92
C VAL A 219 -10.12 -20.44 22.81
N VAL A 220 -8.92 -19.86 22.93
CA VAL A 220 -8.33 -18.99 21.89
C VAL A 220 -7.89 -19.87 20.72
N GLN A 221 -8.64 -19.82 19.61
CA GLN A 221 -8.30 -20.51 18.37
C GLN A 221 -7.65 -19.54 17.38
N TYR A 222 -6.52 -19.93 16.80
CA TYR A 222 -5.82 -19.13 15.81
C TYR A 222 -6.24 -19.51 14.39
N VAL A 223 -6.98 -18.61 13.73
CA VAL A 223 -7.40 -18.77 12.33
C VAL A 223 -6.28 -18.29 11.40
N ALA A 224 -5.90 -19.12 10.44
CA ALA A 224 -4.90 -18.75 9.43
C ALA A 224 -5.37 -17.54 8.62
N SER A 225 -4.51 -16.52 8.51
CA SER A 225 -4.76 -15.34 7.68
C SER A 225 -4.25 -15.59 6.26
N ASN A 226 -5.01 -15.15 5.25
CA ASN A 226 -4.55 -15.19 3.87
C ASN A 226 -3.69 -13.93 3.58
N PRO A 227 -2.37 -14.07 3.33
CA PRO A 227 -1.50 -12.93 3.07
C PRO A 227 -1.83 -12.21 1.76
N ASN A 228 -2.54 -12.89 0.84
CA ASN A 228 -2.89 -12.35 -0.48
C ASN A 228 -4.27 -11.66 -0.51
N ALA A 229 -4.94 -11.53 0.64
CA ALA A 229 -6.24 -10.87 0.72
C ALA A 229 -6.10 -9.34 0.60
N ALA A 230 -6.99 -8.70 -0.17
CA ALA A 230 -6.98 -7.24 -0.35
C ALA A 230 -7.22 -6.46 0.97
N VAL A 231 -7.86 -7.09 1.96
CA VAL A 231 -8.08 -6.53 3.31
C VAL A 231 -6.76 -6.43 4.10
N LYS A 232 -5.76 -7.23 3.74
CA LYS A 232 -4.41 -7.23 4.34
C LYS A 232 -3.41 -6.38 3.56
N ALA A 233 -3.88 -5.59 2.60
CA ALA A 233 -3.03 -4.65 1.91
C ALA A 233 -2.72 -3.44 2.79
N ILE A 234 -1.46 -3.04 2.82
CA ILE A 234 -0.99 -1.84 3.51
C ILE A 234 -1.45 -0.61 2.73
N GLU A 235 -1.95 0.39 3.43
CA GLU A 235 -2.34 1.64 2.81
C GLU A 235 -1.13 2.41 2.28
N LYS A 236 -1.27 3.00 1.09
CA LYS A 236 -0.20 3.76 0.43
C LYS A 236 0.37 4.85 1.33
N GLY A 237 -0.47 5.61 2.05
CA GLY A 237 0.00 6.68 2.93
C GLY A 237 0.90 6.19 4.07
N VAL A 238 0.61 5.00 4.60
CA VAL A 238 1.39 4.36 5.67
C VAL A 238 2.72 3.83 5.13
N ALA A 239 2.68 3.21 3.95
CA ALA A 239 3.88 2.73 3.27
C ALA A 239 4.81 3.89 2.85
N ASP A 240 4.25 5.00 2.37
CA ASP A 240 5.01 6.20 2.01
C ASP A 240 5.66 6.85 3.25
N MET A 241 4.95 6.90 4.39
CA MET A 241 5.51 7.37 5.66
C MET A 241 6.66 6.47 6.13
N ALA A 242 6.44 5.15 6.15
CA ALA A 242 7.48 4.19 6.50
C ALA A 242 8.72 4.31 5.60
N LEU A 243 8.51 4.47 4.29
CA LEU A 243 9.59 4.66 3.32
C LEU A 243 10.37 5.95 3.60
N GLN A 244 9.68 7.06 3.86
CA GLN A 244 10.33 8.33 4.19
C GLN A 244 11.17 8.21 5.45
N THR A 245 10.68 7.49 6.47
CA THR A 245 11.44 7.30 7.71
C THR A 245 12.69 6.46 7.51
N ALA A 246 12.65 5.48 6.59
CA ALA A 246 13.82 4.69 6.22
C ALA A 246 14.85 5.51 5.43
N ILE A 247 14.37 6.39 4.54
CA ILE A 247 15.18 7.36 3.81
C ILE A 247 15.86 8.34 4.77
N ASP A 248 15.11 8.90 5.73
CA ASP A 248 15.61 9.88 6.69
C ASP A 248 16.69 9.27 7.61
N ALA A 249 16.50 8.01 8.01
CA ALA A 249 17.48 7.22 8.77
C ALA A 249 18.65 6.68 7.91
N LYS A 250 18.63 6.90 6.59
CA LYS A 250 19.66 6.45 5.63
C LYS A 250 19.96 4.94 5.70
N ASN A 251 18.95 4.11 5.92
CA ASN A 251 19.11 2.65 5.93
C ASN A 251 18.48 2.04 4.66
N LEU A 252 19.34 1.63 3.71
CA LEU A 252 18.90 1.16 2.40
C LEU A 252 18.16 -0.17 2.49
N ASP A 253 18.68 -1.10 3.30
CA ASP A 253 18.09 -2.43 3.50
C ASP A 253 16.66 -2.31 4.07
N SER A 254 16.46 -1.44 5.06
CA SER A 254 15.13 -1.16 5.61
C SER A 254 14.19 -0.50 4.58
N ALA A 255 14.70 0.40 3.74
CA ALA A 255 13.90 1.05 2.70
C ALA A 255 13.44 0.05 1.62
N LEU A 256 14.35 -0.82 1.15
CA LEU A 256 14.05 -1.89 0.22
C LEU A 256 13.07 -2.90 0.84
N GLY A 257 13.33 -3.34 2.07
CA GLY A 257 12.46 -4.25 2.81
C GLY A 257 11.04 -3.68 2.99
N VAL A 258 10.90 -2.37 3.24
CA VAL A 258 9.59 -1.70 3.28
C VAL A 258 8.89 -1.78 1.93
N VAL A 259 9.59 -1.54 0.81
CA VAL A 259 9.01 -1.64 -0.54
C VAL A 259 8.55 -3.06 -0.85
N GLU A 260 9.34 -4.06 -0.46
CA GLU A 260 9.01 -5.47 -0.65
C GLU A 260 7.80 -5.89 0.16
N ALA A 261 7.79 -5.55 1.45
CA ALA A 261 6.72 -5.89 2.38
C ALA A 261 5.44 -5.05 2.22
N SER A 262 5.42 -4.04 1.34
CA SER A 262 4.24 -3.20 1.07
C SER A 262 3.80 -3.22 -0.39
N PHE A 263 4.49 -2.53 -1.28
CA PHE A 263 4.09 -2.29 -2.67
C PHE A 263 4.20 -3.55 -3.54
N SER A 264 5.17 -4.42 -3.23
CA SER A 264 5.45 -5.60 -4.05
C SER A 264 4.42 -6.73 -3.87
N LEU A 265 3.68 -6.71 -2.75
CA LEU A 265 2.73 -7.75 -2.37
C LEU A 265 1.53 -7.87 -3.34
N PRO A 266 1.05 -9.10 -3.59
CA PRO A 266 -0.17 -9.32 -4.39
C PRO A 266 -1.43 -8.75 -3.70
N ALA A 267 -1.45 -8.65 -2.37
CA ALA A 267 -2.53 -8.00 -1.63
C ALA A 267 -2.69 -6.53 -2.04
N PHE A 268 -1.58 -5.78 -2.09
CA PHE A 268 -1.56 -4.38 -2.50
C PHE A 268 -2.03 -4.21 -3.95
N LYS A 269 -1.55 -5.07 -4.85
CA LYS A 269 -1.97 -5.08 -6.27
C LYS A 269 -3.48 -5.32 -6.42
N ARG A 270 -4.07 -6.22 -5.62
CA ARG A 270 -5.52 -6.47 -5.60
C ARG A 270 -6.30 -5.31 -5.00
N GLN A 271 -5.83 -4.73 -3.90
CA GLN A 271 -6.47 -3.55 -3.31
C GLN A 271 -6.43 -2.35 -4.27
N LYS A 272 -5.30 -2.15 -4.96
CA LYS A 272 -5.14 -1.14 -6.02
C LYS A 272 -6.15 -1.36 -7.14
N LEU A 273 -6.31 -2.60 -7.60
CA LEU A 273 -7.32 -2.95 -8.59
C LEU A 273 -8.71 -2.59 -8.09
N ILE A 274 -9.11 -3.01 -6.89
CA ILE A 274 -10.45 -2.71 -6.34
C ILE A 274 -10.65 -1.19 -6.19
N LYS A 275 -9.71 -0.47 -5.58
CA LYS A 275 -9.84 0.99 -5.36
C LYS A 275 -9.91 1.78 -6.66
N HIS A 276 -9.11 1.43 -7.67
CA HIS A 276 -9.08 2.16 -8.93
C HIS A 276 -10.02 1.62 -10.02
N SER A 277 -10.54 0.39 -9.89
CA SER A 277 -11.50 -0.17 -10.85
C SER A 277 -12.94 0.09 -10.43
N THR A 278 -13.24 0.18 -9.13
CA THR A 278 -14.62 0.36 -8.65
C THR A 278 -15.27 1.63 -9.19
N THR A 279 -14.59 2.78 -9.08
CA THR A 279 -15.12 4.06 -9.59
C THR A 279 -15.41 4.03 -11.10
N PRO A 280 -14.46 3.68 -11.99
CA PRO A 280 -14.75 3.62 -13.41
C PRO A 280 -15.72 2.49 -13.78
N ALA A 281 -15.72 1.36 -13.07
CA ALA A 281 -16.68 0.29 -13.32
C ALA A 281 -18.12 0.72 -13.00
N LEU A 282 -18.32 1.46 -11.90
CA LEU A 282 -19.62 2.05 -11.57
C LEU A 282 -20.03 3.09 -12.60
N ALA A 283 -19.10 3.95 -13.05
CA ALA A 283 -19.37 4.93 -14.09
C ALA A 283 -19.80 4.25 -15.41
N LEU A 284 -19.02 3.26 -15.87
CA LEU A 284 -19.34 2.48 -17.08
C LEU A 284 -20.63 1.67 -16.94
N GLY A 285 -20.94 1.16 -15.75
CA GLY A 285 -22.20 0.46 -15.48
C GLY A 285 -23.43 1.38 -15.55
N SER A 286 -23.27 2.65 -15.15
CA SER A 286 -24.34 3.66 -15.22
C SER A 286 -24.51 4.29 -16.60
N LEU A 287 -23.50 4.16 -17.47
CA LEU A 287 -23.43 4.83 -18.76
C LEU A 287 -24.56 4.44 -19.74
N PRO A 288 -24.98 3.17 -19.90
CA PRO A 288 -26.10 2.81 -20.77
C PRO A 288 -27.43 3.49 -20.37
N PHE A 289 -27.67 3.64 -19.06
CA PHE A 289 -28.88 4.31 -18.56
C PHE A 289 -28.84 5.81 -18.84
N GLY A 290 -27.67 6.44 -18.67
CA GLY A 290 -27.47 7.85 -19.01
C GLY A 290 -27.63 8.11 -20.51
N ILE A 291 -27.07 7.26 -21.35
CA ILE A 291 -27.19 7.35 -22.81
C ILE A 291 -28.65 7.20 -23.25
N PHE A 292 -29.37 6.22 -22.70
CA PHE A 292 -30.79 6.04 -23.02
C PHE A 292 -31.64 7.25 -22.61
N GLY A 293 -31.37 7.82 -21.43
CA GLY A 293 -32.03 9.05 -20.97
C GLY A 293 -31.75 10.26 -21.86
N LEU A 294 -30.50 10.46 -22.27
CA LEU A 294 -30.12 11.57 -23.17
C LEU A 294 -30.70 11.38 -24.58
N ALA A 295 -30.64 10.17 -25.12
CA ALA A 295 -31.17 9.86 -26.45
C ALA A 295 -32.70 10.01 -26.50
N SER A 296 -33.41 9.57 -25.45
CA SER A 296 -34.87 9.72 -25.37
C SER A 296 -35.31 11.18 -25.20
N ALA A 297 -34.58 11.98 -24.42
CA ALA A 297 -34.83 13.42 -24.32
C ALA A 297 -34.57 14.12 -25.67
N TYR A 298 -33.48 13.79 -26.35
CA TYR A 298 -33.18 14.33 -27.68
C TYR A 298 -34.29 14.00 -28.69
N ALA A 299 -34.72 12.74 -28.71
CA ALA A 299 -35.80 12.28 -29.59
C ALA A 299 -37.15 12.94 -29.28
N ALA A 300 -37.45 13.24 -28.01
CA ALA A 300 -38.72 13.83 -27.61
C ALA A 300 -38.82 15.34 -27.83
N TYR A 301 -37.72 16.08 -27.66
CA TYR A 301 -37.76 17.56 -27.66
C TYR A 301 -37.18 18.21 -28.91
N TRP A 302 -36.21 17.59 -29.59
CA TRP A 302 -35.44 18.25 -30.65
C TRP A 302 -35.63 17.63 -32.04
N GLN A 303 -36.14 16.41 -32.15
CA GLN A 303 -36.28 15.72 -33.44
C GLN A 303 -37.75 15.55 -33.86
N ASN A 304 -38.18 16.28 -34.89
CA ASN A 304 -39.55 16.21 -35.44
C ASN A 304 -39.64 15.44 -36.77
N THR A 305 -38.54 14.87 -37.27
CA THR A 305 -38.45 14.31 -38.62
C THR A 305 -38.49 12.79 -38.69
N MET A 306 -38.33 12.08 -37.57
CA MET A 306 -38.37 10.61 -37.50
C MET A 306 -39.25 10.15 -36.34
N ASP A 307 -39.73 8.90 -36.42
CA ASP A 307 -40.43 8.27 -35.29
C ASP A 307 -39.49 8.15 -34.08
N ILE A 308 -40.05 8.37 -32.89
CA ILE A 308 -39.35 8.43 -31.61
C ILE A 308 -38.54 7.16 -31.34
N SER A 309 -39.04 6.00 -31.77
CA SER A 309 -38.33 4.72 -31.61
C SER A 309 -37.02 4.69 -32.42
N THR A 310 -37.09 5.10 -33.69
CA THR A 310 -35.94 5.15 -34.60
C THR A 310 -34.94 6.25 -34.23
N ALA A 311 -35.44 7.43 -33.83
CA ALA A 311 -34.62 8.55 -33.37
C ALA A 311 -33.84 8.19 -32.09
N THR A 312 -34.50 7.52 -31.13
CA THR A 312 -33.83 7.06 -29.89
C THR A 312 -32.79 5.99 -30.20
N GLY A 313 -33.10 5.03 -31.07
CA GLY A 313 -32.15 3.99 -31.47
C GLY A 313 -30.88 4.56 -32.12
N LEU A 314 -31.04 5.52 -33.05
CA LEU A 314 -29.93 6.20 -33.71
C LEU A 314 -29.13 7.05 -32.71
N GLY A 315 -29.81 7.76 -31.80
CA GLY A 315 -29.19 8.55 -30.74
C GLY A 315 -28.37 7.70 -29.76
N VAL A 316 -28.91 6.55 -29.31
CA VAL A 316 -28.18 5.61 -28.46
C VAL A 316 -26.94 5.07 -29.18
N ALA A 317 -27.07 4.68 -30.45
CA ALA A 317 -25.94 4.20 -31.24
C ALA A 317 -24.86 5.28 -31.44
N GLY A 318 -25.24 6.50 -31.77
CA GLY A 318 -24.31 7.62 -31.96
C GLY A 318 -23.58 8.02 -30.68
N ILE A 319 -24.33 8.23 -29.59
CA ILE A 319 -23.77 8.64 -28.30
C ILE A 319 -22.87 7.53 -27.72
N SER A 320 -23.29 6.27 -27.80
CA SER A 320 -22.47 5.15 -27.32
C SER A 320 -21.19 5.00 -28.14
N GLY A 321 -21.25 5.15 -29.46
CA GLY A 321 -20.08 5.15 -30.32
C GLY A 321 -19.05 6.22 -29.91
N TYR A 322 -19.50 7.45 -29.66
CA TYR A 322 -18.62 8.53 -29.19
C TYR A 322 -17.95 8.18 -27.86
N PHE A 323 -18.71 7.75 -26.85
CA PHE A 323 -18.14 7.39 -25.55
C PHE A 323 -17.20 6.19 -25.61
N LEU A 324 -17.45 5.22 -26.48
CA LEU A 324 -16.55 4.08 -26.67
C LEU A 324 -15.22 4.51 -27.28
N VAL A 325 -15.25 5.31 -28.35
CA VAL A 325 -14.03 5.78 -29.02
C VAL A 325 -13.23 6.71 -28.11
N VAL A 326 -13.86 7.76 -27.57
CA VAL A 326 -13.19 8.72 -26.68
C VAL A 326 -12.75 8.07 -25.38
N GLY A 327 -13.56 7.17 -24.81
CA GLY A 327 -13.21 6.41 -23.61
C GLY A 327 -12.00 5.50 -23.82
N SER A 328 -11.91 4.83 -24.97
CA SER A 328 -10.75 3.99 -25.31
C SER A 328 -9.47 4.81 -25.43
N MET A 329 -9.54 5.99 -26.07
CA MET A 329 -8.40 6.89 -26.21
C MET A 329 -7.96 7.45 -24.85
N GLY A 330 -8.91 7.87 -24.01
CA GLY A 330 -8.63 8.32 -22.65
C GLY A 330 -7.97 7.25 -21.77
N MET A 331 -8.36 5.98 -21.94
CA MET A 331 -7.73 4.87 -21.23
C MET A 331 -6.27 4.65 -21.67
N ILE A 332 -5.99 4.72 -22.98
CA ILE A 332 -4.62 4.61 -23.50
C ILE A 332 -3.78 5.79 -23.01
N ALA A 333 -4.30 7.02 -23.07
CA ALA A 333 -3.62 8.21 -22.57
C ALA A 333 -3.28 8.08 -21.08
N LYS A 334 -4.22 7.61 -20.25
CA LYS A 334 -3.99 7.37 -18.82
C LYS A 334 -2.94 6.30 -18.55
N LEU A 335 -2.94 5.21 -19.33
CA LEU A 335 -1.94 4.15 -19.21
C LEU A 335 -0.57 4.56 -19.76
N SER A 336 -0.53 5.55 -20.64
CA SER A 336 0.69 6.07 -21.24
C SER A 336 1.30 7.25 -20.50
N ASN A 337 0.63 7.82 -19.49
CA ASN A 337 1.18 8.97 -18.77
C ASN A 337 2.48 8.58 -18.02
N LYS A 338 3.53 9.40 -18.15
CA LYS A 338 4.90 9.16 -17.65
C LYS A 338 5.42 10.23 -16.67
N ASP A 339 4.56 11.08 -16.11
CA ASP A 339 4.98 12.24 -15.29
C ASP A 339 5.80 11.92 -14.03
N GLN A 340 5.90 10.65 -13.62
CA GLN A 340 6.55 10.25 -12.37
C GLN A 340 7.95 9.64 -12.55
N MET A 341 8.50 9.61 -13.78
CA MET A 341 9.81 8.99 -14.06
C MET A 341 10.92 10.04 -13.98
N LYS A 342 11.58 10.19 -12.81
CA LYS A 342 12.73 11.07 -12.67
C LYS A 342 14.04 10.35 -12.98
N ARG A 343 14.34 9.29 -12.22
CA ARG A 343 15.57 8.48 -12.36
C ARG A 343 15.26 7.06 -12.76
N VAL A 344 14.17 6.49 -12.24
CA VAL A 344 13.81 5.09 -12.47
C VAL A 344 12.79 4.98 -13.59
N THR A 345 13.19 4.29 -14.66
CA THR A 345 12.36 4.02 -15.85
C THR A 345 12.05 2.54 -15.99
N TRP A 346 11.01 2.21 -16.74
CA TRP A 346 10.69 0.82 -17.05
C TRP A 346 11.68 0.25 -18.08
N ALA A 347 12.05 -1.02 -17.94
CA ALA A 347 12.77 -1.73 -18.99
C ALA A 347 11.95 -1.78 -20.29
N PRO A 348 12.59 -1.69 -21.47
CA PRO A 348 11.91 -1.82 -22.74
C PRO A 348 11.21 -3.19 -22.83
N GLY A 349 10.05 -3.25 -23.49
CA GLY A 349 9.25 -4.49 -23.60
C GLY A 349 8.30 -4.80 -22.43
N THR A 350 8.33 -4.03 -21.34
CA THR A 350 7.36 -4.20 -20.25
C THR A 350 5.93 -3.82 -20.69
N PRO A 351 4.91 -4.68 -20.52
CA PRO A 351 3.56 -4.39 -20.97
C PRO A 351 2.89 -3.31 -20.10
N LEU A 352 2.04 -2.47 -20.72
CA LEU A 352 1.37 -1.33 -20.06
C LEU A 352 0.60 -1.72 -18.79
N ARG A 353 -0.04 -2.90 -18.79
CA ARG A 353 -0.76 -3.41 -17.61
C ARG A 353 0.16 -3.62 -16.40
N LEU A 354 1.34 -4.19 -16.62
CA LEU A 354 2.29 -4.44 -15.53
C LEU A 354 2.92 -3.14 -15.03
N ARG A 355 3.15 -2.17 -15.92
CA ARG A 355 3.60 -0.82 -15.54
C ARG A 355 2.58 -0.16 -14.61
N TRP A 356 1.31 -0.11 -15.03
CA TRP A 356 0.26 0.48 -14.21
C TRP A 356 0.09 -0.23 -12.86
N LEU A 357 0.15 -1.58 -12.84
CA LEU A 357 -0.02 -2.34 -11.59
C LEU A 357 1.13 -2.09 -10.60
N ARG A 358 2.37 -1.99 -11.10
CA ARG A 358 3.60 -1.77 -10.31
C ARG A 358 4.04 -0.31 -10.26
N GLU A 359 3.21 0.63 -10.68
CA GLU A 359 3.59 2.05 -10.72
C GLU A 359 3.98 2.61 -9.35
N GLU A 360 3.31 2.16 -8.28
CA GLU A 360 3.64 2.59 -6.91
C GLU A 360 4.99 2.03 -6.43
N GLU A 361 5.30 0.78 -6.83
CA GLU A 361 6.59 0.15 -6.55
C GLU A 361 7.71 0.95 -7.23
N ARG A 362 7.53 1.31 -8.51
CA ARG A 362 8.49 2.15 -9.24
C ARG A 362 8.62 3.54 -8.61
N ALA A 363 7.52 4.20 -8.25
CA ALA A 363 7.56 5.51 -7.62
C ALA A 363 8.28 5.49 -6.26
N ALA A 364 8.12 4.42 -5.48
CA ALA A 364 8.87 4.22 -4.24
C ALA A 364 10.37 4.03 -4.51
N MET A 365 10.73 3.20 -5.51
CA MET A 365 12.13 3.01 -5.93
C MET A 365 12.76 4.30 -6.46
N ASP A 366 11.99 5.14 -7.16
CA ASP A 366 12.43 6.45 -7.64
C ASP A 366 12.74 7.41 -6.48
N LYS A 367 11.93 7.40 -5.41
CA LYS A 367 12.21 8.16 -4.19
C LYS A 367 13.50 7.69 -3.50
N ILE A 368 13.72 6.37 -3.41
CA ILE A 368 14.97 5.79 -2.89
C ILE A 368 16.15 6.24 -3.75
N ALA A 369 16.06 6.08 -5.08
CA ALA A 369 17.11 6.48 -5.99
C ALA A 369 17.44 7.98 -5.90
N CYS A 370 16.44 8.84 -5.76
CA CYS A 370 16.64 10.29 -5.58
C CYS A 370 17.23 10.66 -4.20
N ALA A 371 17.05 9.81 -3.18
CA ALA A 371 17.55 10.07 -1.84
C ALA A 371 18.98 9.58 -1.62
N TRP A 372 19.34 8.44 -2.23
CA TRP A 372 20.68 7.86 -2.16
C TRP A 372 21.64 8.45 -3.20
N GLY A 373 21.13 8.86 -4.36
CA GLY A 373 21.92 9.50 -5.39
C GLY A 373 22.08 11.01 -5.22
N PHE A 374 22.84 11.63 -6.12
CA PHE A 374 22.96 13.07 -6.23
C PHE A 374 21.61 13.71 -6.57
N LYS A 375 21.31 14.83 -5.93
CA LYS A 375 20.08 15.60 -6.24
C LYS A 375 20.17 16.37 -7.56
N GLU A 376 21.39 16.54 -8.06
CA GLU A 376 21.75 17.40 -9.19
C GLU A 376 21.66 16.60 -10.50
N PRO A 377 20.75 16.95 -11.43
CA PRO A 377 20.51 16.20 -12.67
C PRO A 377 21.75 15.92 -13.52
N TRP A 378 22.68 16.88 -13.60
CA TRP A 378 23.89 16.78 -14.40
C TRP A 378 24.96 15.83 -13.83
N ARG A 379 24.82 15.39 -12.57
CA ARG A 379 25.74 14.42 -11.93
C ARG A 379 25.15 13.02 -11.84
N HIS A 380 23.94 12.83 -12.37
CA HIS A 380 23.35 11.52 -12.47
C HIS A 380 24.31 10.61 -13.26
N GLY A 381 24.43 9.35 -12.87
CA GLY A 381 25.33 8.38 -13.53
C GLY A 381 26.80 8.39 -13.08
N GLU A 382 27.30 9.42 -12.42
CA GLU A 382 28.66 9.43 -11.81
C GLU A 382 28.69 8.68 -10.45
N GLU A 383 27.54 8.23 -9.98
CA GLU A 383 27.38 7.56 -8.69
C GLU A 383 27.98 6.16 -8.71
N SER A 384 28.94 5.96 -7.81
CA SER A 384 29.60 4.69 -7.54
C SER A 384 29.52 4.38 -6.04
N GLY A 385 29.36 3.11 -5.73
CA GLY A 385 29.27 2.63 -4.35
C GLY A 385 28.59 1.28 -4.26
N PRO A 386 28.92 0.45 -3.27
CA PRO A 386 28.36 -0.90 -3.13
C PRO A 386 26.85 -0.88 -2.94
N GLU A 387 26.33 0.11 -2.19
CA GLU A 387 24.90 0.31 -1.98
C GLU A 387 24.18 0.75 -3.27
N TRP A 388 24.83 1.59 -4.08
CA TRP A 388 24.26 2.09 -5.33
C TRP A 388 24.24 1.01 -6.42
N GLU A 389 25.31 0.21 -6.51
CA GLU A 389 25.39 -0.95 -7.39
C GLU A 389 24.38 -2.03 -6.99
N GLY A 390 24.26 -2.32 -5.69
CA GLY A 390 23.22 -3.23 -5.18
C GLY A 390 21.81 -2.75 -5.50
N LEU A 391 21.56 -1.44 -5.41
CA LEU A 391 20.28 -0.84 -5.80
C LEU A 391 20.01 -0.95 -7.31
N LYS A 392 21.03 -0.74 -8.17
CA LYS A 392 20.93 -0.97 -9.62
C LYS A 392 20.62 -2.42 -9.95
N GLU A 393 21.31 -3.37 -9.31
CA GLU A 393 21.09 -4.81 -9.51
C GLU A 393 19.67 -5.20 -9.10
N TYR A 394 19.23 -4.74 -7.92
CA TYR A 394 17.89 -4.96 -7.39
C TYR A 394 16.79 -4.45 -8.34
N MET A 395 16.95 -3.24 -8.90
CA MET A 395 16.03 -2.72 -9.91
C MET A 395 16.05 -3.51 -11.22
N GLY A 396 17.23 -3.98 -11.64
CA GLY A 396 17.41 -4.84 -12.80
C GLY A 396 16.55 -6.10 -12.70
N TYR A 397 16.56 -6.79 -11.55
CA TYR A 397 15.70 -7.95 -11.30
C TYR A 397 14.20 -7.63 -11.41
N ARG A 398 13.79 -6.39 -11.12
CA ARG A 398 12.39 -5.93 -11.16
C ARG A 398 11.97 -5.37 -12.52
N GLN A 399 12.79 -5.48 -13.57
CA GLN A 399 12.55 -4.89 -14.90
C GLN A 399 12.44 -3.36 -14.87
N MET A 400 13.21 -2.73 -13.97
CA MET A 400 13.38 -1.30 -13.88
C MET A 400 14.82 -0.96 -14.23
N ILE A 401 15.03 0.17 -14.89
CA ILE A 401 16.35 0.68 -15.27
C ILE A 401 16.53 2.00 -14.55
N LEU A 402 17.59 2.06 -13.75
CA LEU A 402 18.07 3.28 -13.11
C LEU A 402 18.93 4.06 -14.10
N ASP A 403 18.72 5.37 -14.16
CA ASP A 403 19.51 6.32 -14.94
C ASP A 403 19.74 5.85 -16.38
N ARG A 404 18.63 5.76 -17.12
CA ARG A 404 18.72 5.46 -18.55
C ARG A 404 19.38 6.63 -19.25
N VAL A 405 20.45 6.34 -19.99
CA VAL A 405 21.28 7.29 -20.76
C VAL A 405 20.43 8.27 -21.60
N GLU A 406 19.37 7.80 -22.24
CA GLU A 406 18.45 8.61 -23.08
C GLU A 406 17.74 9.76 -22.32
N PHE A 407 17.62 9.64 -20.99
CA PHE A 407 16.95 10.65 -20.15
C PHE A 407 17.92 11.42 -19.27
N MET A 408 19.22 11.21 -19.45
CA MET A 408 20.24 11.94 -18.71
C MET A 408 20.55 13.26 -19.42
N GLU A 409 20.54 14.34 -18.65
CA GLU A 409 20.83 15.67 -19.15
C GLU A 409 22.28 15.72 -19.66
N GLY A 410 22.47 16.12 -20.93
CA GLY A 410 23.79 16.23 -21.56
C GLY A 410 24.27 15.01 -22.36
N MET A 411 23.49 13.91 -22.44
CA MET A 411 23.83 12.71 -23.23
C MET A 411 22.92 12.48 -24.46
N SER A 412 22.20 13.51 -24.92
CA SER A 412 21.32 13.47 -26.11
C SER A 412 21.89 14.13 -27.35
#